data_AF-A0A1G3A4T8-F1
#
_entry.id   AF-A0A1G3A4T8-F1
#
_cell.length_a   1.000
_cell.length_b   1.000
_cell.length_c   1.000
_cell.angle_alpha   90.00
_cell.angle_beta   90.00
_cell.angle_gamma   90.00
#
_symmetry.space_group_name_H-M   'P 1'
#
loop_
_entity.id
_entity.type
_entity.pdbx_description
1 polymer ?
#
loop_
_entity_poly.entity_id
_entity_poly.type
_entity_poly.pdbx_seq_one_letter_code
_entity_poly.pdbx_strand_id
1 'polypeptide(L)'
;MDYSGAITNEKIEGITLFDHPANPNFPAYFHVRNDGWMGVSLTFDGPRTIESENPLRLRYGLYIHSDMKSPEAINAAWTKFTEIRETKKN
;
A
#
# COMPACT_ATOMS: atom_id res chain seq x y z
N MET A 1 -1.01 5.41 -0.93
CA MET A 1 -1.98 6.34 -0.29
C MET A 1 -1.60 6.51 1.15
N ASP A 2 -1.64 7.74 1.69
CA ASP A 2 -1.20 8.04 3.06
C ASP A 2 -2.32 8.69 3.87
N TYR A 3 -2.49 8.22 5.12
CA TYR A 3 -3.28 8.90 6.14
C TYR A 3 -2.38 9.26 7.30
N SER A 4 -2.18 10.56 7.48
CA SER A 4 -1.40 11.14 8.56
C SER A 4 -2.20 12.20 9.29
N GLY A 5 -2.11 12.23 10.61
CA GLY A 5 -2.84 13.21 11.41
C GLY A 5 -2.56 13.12 12.90
N ALA A 6 -3.12 14.09 13.61
CA ALA A 6 -3.05 14.13 15.06
C ALA A 6 -3.86 12.97 15.66
N ILE A 7 -3.21 12.14 16.48
CA ILE A 7 -3.88 11.10 17.29
C ILE A 7 -4.10 11.55 18.74
N THR A 8 -3.40 12.62 19.13
CA THR A 8 -3.56 13.38 20.37
C THR A 8 -3.20 14.85 20.07
N ASN A 9 -3.31 15.75 21.06
CA ASN A 9 -2.91 17.16 20.88
C ASN A 9 -1.41 17.36 20.62
N GLU A 10 -0.57 16.36 20.93
CA GLU A 10 0.89 16.49 20.93
C GLU A 10 1.56 15.54 19.92
N LYS A 11 0.79 14.62 19.32
CA LYS A 11 1.35 13.51 18.54
C LYS A 11 0.66 13.35 17.19
N ILE A 12 1.48 13.35 16.14
CA ILE A 12 1.09 12.99 14.78
C ILE A 12 1.62 11.58 14.49
N GLU A 13 0.77 10.76 13.92
CA GLU A 13 1.11 9.43 13.41
C GLU A 13 0.49 9.27 12.03
N GLY A 14 0.95 8.27 11.29
CA GLY A 14 0.35 7.93 10.01
C GLY A 14 0.53 6.48 9.61
N ILE A 15 -0.30 6.10 8.64
CA ILE A 15 -0.22 4.84 7.93
C ILE A 15 -0.24 5.10 6.43
N THR A 16 0.74 4.54 5.73
CA THR A 16 0.78 4.55 4.27
C THR A 16 0.52 3.14 3.74
N LEU A 17 -0.44 3.02 2.82
CA LEU A 17 -0.67 1.81 2.04
C LEU A 17 0.09 1.91 0.71
N PHE A 18 1.05 1.02 0.53
CA PHE A 18 1.90 0.90 -0.64
C PHE A 18 1.37 -0.13 -1.63
N ASP A 19 1.44 0.23 -2.91
CA ASP A 19 1.29 -0.68 -4.03
C ASP A 19 2.66 -1.15 -4.52
N HIS A 20 2.71 -2.28 -5.24
CA HIS A 20 3.95 -2.89 -5.69
C HIS A 20 3.98 -3.01 -7.23
N PRO A 21 5.10 -2.68 -7.90
CA PRO A 21 5.22 -2.76 -9.38
C PRO A 21 4.92 -4.13 -10.00
N ALA A 22 4.96 -5.20 -9.19
CA ALA A 22 4.63 -6.56 -9.62
C ALA A 22 3.12 -6.87 -9.60
N ASN A 23 2.28 -5.96 -9.11
CA ASN A 23 0.83 -6.13 -9.14
C ASN A 23 0.29 -5.85 -10.55
N PRO A 24 -0.75 -6.57 -10.99
CA PRO A 24 -1.23 -6.49 -12.37
C PRO A 24 -1.88 -5.16 -12.74
N ASN A 25 -2.23 -4.34 -11.74
CA ASN A 25 -2.88 -3.05 -11.91
C ASN A 25 -2.00 -1.89 -11.43
N PHE A 26 -0.68 -2.07 -11.30
CA PHE A 26 0.20 -1.01 -10.84
C PHE A 26 0.28 0.16 -11.85
N PRO A 27 0.15 1.43 -11.42
CA PRO A 27 -0.20 1.86 -10.06
C PRO A 27 -1.69 1.67 -9.77
N ALA A 28 -2.00 1.07 -8.62
CA ALA A 28 -3.35 0.72 -8.25
C ALA A 28 -4.21 1.94 -7.92
N TYR A 29 -5.51 1.79 -8.18
CA TYR A 29 -6.53 2.71 -7.69
C TYR A 29 -6.77 2.50 -6.20
N PHE A 30 -7.01 3.58 -5.46
CA PHE A 30 -7.33 3.54 -4.04
C PHE A 30 -8.74 4.05 -3.81
N HIS A 31 -9.52 3.35 -2.99
CA HIS A 31 -10.77 3.85 -2.45
C HIS A 31 -10.49 4.37 -1.04
N VAL A 32 -10.84 5.64 -0.83
CA VAL A 32 -10.66 6.36 0.44
C VAL A 32 -11.98 6.95 0.92
N ARG A 33 -12.18 7.01 2.24
CA ARG A 33 -13.37 7.60 2.88
C ARG A 33 -12.98 8.44 4.10
N ASN A 34 -13.83 9.40 4.45
CA ASN A 34 -13.59 10.31 5.58
C ASN A 34 -13.78 9.66 6.97
N ASP A 35 -14.23 8.40 7.02
CA ASP A 35 -14.33 7.58 8.24
C ASP A 35 -13.02 6.80 8.52
N GLY A 36 -11.95 7.08 7.78
CA GLY A 36 -10.64 6.46 7.94
C GLY A 36 -10.46 5.17 7.13
N TRP A 37 -11.43 4.80 6.29
CA TRP A 37 -11.29 3.64 5.42
C TRP A 37 -10.36 3.92 4.22
N MET A 38 -9.38 3.05 4.01
CA MET A 38 -8.45 3.05 2.89
C MET A 38 -8.29 1.62 2.36
N GLY A 39 -8.53 1.43 1.06
CA GLY A 39 -8.40 0.13 0.41
C GLY A 39 -7.84 0.23 -1.01
N VAL A 40 -7.11 -0.80 -1.44
CA VAL A 40 -6.67 -0.93 -2.84
C VAL A 40 -7.75 -1.59 -3.67
N SER A 41 -8.04 -1.02 -4.84
CA SER A 41 -9.08 -1.48 -5.77
C SER A 41 -8.45 -2.23 -6.95
N LEU A 42 -8.28 -3.55 -6.81
CA LEU A 42 -7.69 -4.42 -7.85
C LEU A 42 -8.47 -4.44 -9.18
N THR A 43 -9.80 -4.36 -9.09
CA THR A 43 -10.72 -4.55 -10.23
C THR A 43 -11.40 -3.25 -10.64
N PHE A 44 -10.81 -2.09 -10.30
CA PHE A 44 -11.41 -0.80 -10.64
C PHE A 44 -11.46 -0.57 -12.15
N ASP A 45 -10.38 -0.93 -12.85
CA ASP A 45 -10.22 -0.78 -14.30
C ASP A 45 -10.88 -1.91 -15.10
N GLY A 46 -11.30 -2.98 -14.45
CA GLY A 46 -12.01 -4.09 -15.09
C GLY A 46 -11.96 -5.41 -14.33
N PRO A 47 -12.68 -6.44 -14.82
CA PRO A 47 -12.64 -7.78 -14.24
C PRO A 47 -11.26 -8.43 -14.40
N ARG A 48 -10.94 -9.36 -13.49
CA ARG A 48 -9.70 -10.16 -13.53
C ARG A 48 -10.07 -11.64 -13.53
N THR A 49 -9.52 -12.40 -14.47
CA THR A 49 -9.59 -13.86 -14.48
C THR A 49 -8.39 -14.44 -13.74
N ILE A 50 -8.62 -15.39 -12.86
CA ILE A 50 -7.56 -16.12 -12.14
C ILE A 50 -7.56 -17.55 -12.69
N GLU A 51 -6.47 -17.92 -13.34
CA GLU A 51 -6.27 -19.25 -13.93
C GLU A 51 -5.67 -20.20 -12.90
N SER A 52 -6.06 -21.48 -12.91
CA SER A 52 -5.55 -22.48 -11.96
C SER A 52 -4.02 -22.63 -12.02
N GLU A 53 -3.43 -22.53 -13.21
CA GLU A 53 -1.99 -22.66 -13.44
C GLU A 53 -1.21 -21.37 -13.13
N ASN A 54 -1.91 -20.23 -12.97
CA ASN A 54 -1.29 -18.93 -12.72
C ASN A 54 -2.01 -18.21 -11.57
N PRO A 55 -1.72 -18.59 -10.31
CA PRO A 55 -2.35 -17.98 -9.15
C PRO A 55 -2.03 -16.48 -9.09
N LEU A 56 -3.07 -15.69 -8.85
CA LEU A 56 -2.92 -14.26 -8.65
C LEU A 56 -2.10 -13.97 -7.38
N ARG A 57 -0.96 -13.30 -7.54
CA ARG A 57 -0.15 -12.80 -6.43
C ARG A 57 -0.24 -11.29 -6.38
N LEU A 58 -0.57 -10.77 -5.20
CA LEU A 58 -0.64 -9.35 -4.91
C LEU A 58 0.30 -9.01 -3.75
N ARG A 59 0.92 -7.85 -3.82
CA ARG A 59 1.83 -7.33 -2.80
C ARG A 59 1.41 -5.93 -2.44
N TYR A 60 0.99 -5.74 -1.19
CA TYR A 60 0.71 -4.43 -0.62
C TYR A 60 1.52 -4.28 0.65
N GLY A 61 2.08 -3.10 0.87
CA GLY A 61 2.85 -2.77 2.07
C GLY A 61 2.03 -1.87 2.97
N LEU A 62 1.99 -2.17 4.27
CA LEU A 62 1.46 -1.24 5.27
C LEU A 62 2.65 -0.66 6.04
N TYR A 63 2.89 0.63 5.83
CA TYR A 63 3.95 1.37 6.50
C TYR A 63 3.35 2.23 7.60
N ILE A 64 3.71 1.92 8.85
CA ILE A 64 3.31 2.70 10.03
C ILE A 64 4.45 3.65 10.37
N HIS A 65 4.16 4.91 10.62
CA HIS A 65 5.18 5.90 10.89
C HIS A 65 4.76 6.97 11.90
N SER A 66 5.75 7.42 12.68
CA SER A 66 5.63 8.58 13.55
C SER A 66 5.85 9.87 12.79
N ASP A 67 5.30 10.95 13.34
CA ASP A 67 5.44 12.31 12.83
C ASP A 67 4.84 12.49 11.43
N MET A 68 4.74 13.74 11.00
CA MET A 68 4.41 14.04 9.62
C MET A 68 5.61 13.67 8.73
N LYS A 69 5.44 12.71 7.82
CA LYS A 69 6.49 12.32 6.87
C LYS A 69 6.38 13.14 5.60
N SER A 70 7.53 13.55 5.06
CA SER A 70 7.58 14.16 3.74
C SER A 70 7.35 13.10 2.65
N PRO A 71 6.92 13.51 1.44
CA PRO A 71 6.82 12.61 0.30
C PRO A 71 8.10 11.83 0.01
N GLU A 72 9.27 12.46 0.19
CA GLU A 72 10.59 11.85 -0.04
C GLU A 72 10.86 10.72 0.97
N ALA A 73 10.51 10.94 2.24
CA ALA A 73 10.67 9.92 3.28
C ALA A 73 9.75 8.71 3.04
N ILE A 74 8.50 8.97 2.63
CA ILE A 74 7.55 7.92 2.26
C ILE A 74 8.03 7.16 1.02
N ASN A 75 8.50 7.87 -0.01
CA ASN A 75 9.05 7.26 -1.23
C ASN A 75 10.29 6.40 -0.92
N ALA A 76 11.16 6.83 -0.02
CA ALA A 76 12.31 6.03 0.40
C ALA A 76 11.87 4.72 1.10
N ALA A 77 10.81 4.76 1.92
CA ALA A 77 10.23 3.57 2.53
C ALA A 77 9.56 2.65 1.47
N TRP A 78 8.87 3.24 0.50
CA TRP A 78 8.29 2.50 -0.63
C TRP A 78 9.37 1.79 -1.47
N THR A 79 10.47 2.45 -1.81
CA THR A 79 11.58 1.83 -2.55
C THR A 79 12.15 0.62 -1.79
N LYS A 80 12.34 0.73 -0.48
CA LYS A 80 12.77 -0.43 0.33
C LYS A 80 11.75 -1.56 0.29
N PHE A 81 10.45 -1.24 0.30
CA PHE A 81 9.39 -2.23 0.19
C PHE A 81 9.40 -2.96 -1.16
N THR A 82 9.66 -2.26 -2.27
CA THR A 82 9.69 -2.90 -3.61
C THR A 82 10.89 -3.84 -3.81
N GLU A 83 11.92 -3.71 -2.98
CA GLU A 83 13.10 -4.57 -3.00
C GLU A 83 12.93 -5.85 -2.14
N ILE A 84 11.87 -5.94 -1.33
CA ILE A 84 11.63 -7.12 -0.48
C ILE A 84 11.38 -8.35 -1.35
N ARG A 85 12.34 -9.28 -1.34
CA ARG A 85 12.23 -10.57 -2.02
C ARG A 85 11.26 -11.49 -1.26
N GLU A 86 10.56 -12.35 -2.00
CA GLU A 86 9.79 -13.43 -1.37
C GLU A 86 10.73 -14.32 -0.55
N THR A 87 10.47 -14.43 0.75
CA THR A 87 10.92 -15.59 1.50
C THR A 87 10.13 -16.79 1.01
N LYS A 88 10.83 -17.79 0.45
CA LYS A 88 10.22 -19.09 0.18
C LYS A 88 9.65 -19.60 1.51
N LYS A 89 8.34 -19.83 1.58
CA LYS A 89 7.76 -20.62 2.66
C LYS A 89 8.28 -22.06 2.47
N ASN A 90 9.06 -22.53 3.43
CA ASN A 90 9.46 -23.94 3.55
C ASN A 90 8.23 -24.81 3.86
#